data_AF-A0A3S0SUN5-F1
#
_entry.id   AF-A0A3S0SUN5-F1
#
_cell.length_a   1.000
_cell.length_b   1.000
_cell.length_c   1.000
_cell.angle_alpha   90.00
_cell.angle_beta   90.00
_cell.angle_gamma   90.00
#
_symmetry.space_group_name_H-M   'P 1'
#
loop_
_entity.id
_entity.type
_entity.pdbx_description
1 polymer ?
#
loop_
_entity_poly.entity_id
_entity_poly.type
_entity_poly.pdbx_seq_one_letter_code
_entity_poly.pdbx_strand_id
1 'polypeptide(L)' 'RYWLPKGTDFNNVSQKTIDWIVNVINDKLRPCLNWISAKTMFLQNIK' A
#
# COMPACT_ATOMS: atom_id res chain seq x y z
N ARG A 1 4.80 1.65 -10.51
CA ARG A 1 5.74 0.78 -9.79
C ARG A 1 5.29 -0.64 -10.03
N TYR A 2 6.11 -1.47 -10.68
CA TYR A 2 5.78 -2.87 -10.92
C TYR A 2 6.45 -3.68 -9.80
N TRP A 3 5.78 -3.80 -8.65
CA TRP A 3 6.26 -4.61 -7.53
C TRP A 3 6.19 -6.11 -7.84
N LEU A 4 5.26 -6.47 -8.73
CA LEU A 4 5.07 -7.81 -9.25
C LEU A 4 4.89 -7.71 -10.78
N PRO A 5 5.30 -8.74 -11.54
CA PRO A 5 5.00 -8.85 -12.96
C PRO A 5 3.51 -8.72 -13.26
N LYS A 6 3.18 -8.31 -14.49
CA LYS A 6 1.78 -8.36 -14.95
C LYS A 6 1.35 -9.82 -15.06
N GLY A 7 0.14 -10.12 -14.60
CA GLY A 7 -0.40 -11.48 -14.60
C GLY A 7 0.08 -12.36 -13.44
N THR A 8 0.74 -11.80 -12.42
CA THR A 8 1.05 -12.55 -11.20
C THR A 8 -0.22 -12.98 -10.48
N ASP A 9 -0.36 -14.28 -10.23
CA ASP A 9 -1.37 -14.84 -9.33
C ASP A 9 -0.95 -14.62 -7.88
N PHE A 10 -1.73 -13.82 -7.15
CA PHE A 10 -1.43 -13.49 -5.76
C PHE A 10 -1.52 -14.69 -4.81
N ASN A 11 -2.23 -15.76 -5.17
CA ASN A 11 -2.31 -16.98 -4.35
C ASN A 11 -0.94 -17.70 -4.25
N ASN A 12 -0.06 -17.47 -5.22
CA ASN A 12 1.29 -18.02 -5.27
C ASN A 12 2.35 -17.04 -4.72
N VAL A 13 1.93 -15.88 -4.21
CA VAL A 13 2.83 -14.89 -3.60
C VAL A 13 2.77 -15.05 -2.09
N SER A 14 3.94 -15.07 -1.44
CA SER A 14 3.98 -15.16 0.01
C SER A 14 3.29 -13.98 0.66
N GLN A 15 2.54 -14.23 1.74
CA GLN A 15 1.87 -13.17 2.51
C GLN A 15 2.86 -12.08 2.95
N LYS A 16 4.08 -12.46 3.34
CA LYS A 16 5.15 -11.53 3.70
C LYS A 16 5.46 -10.51 2.59
N THR A 17 5.49 -10.96 1.34
CA THR A 17 5.70 -10.07 0.18
C THR A 17 4.52 -9.12 -0.01
N ILE A 18 3.30 -9.64 0.11
CA ILE A 18 2.07 -8.84 0.00
C ILE A 18 2.04 -7.77 1.11
N ASP A 19 2.29 -8.17 2.36
CA ASP A 19 2.32 -7.26 3.52
C ASP A 19 3.35 -6.16 3.33
N TRP A 20 4.55 -6.50 2.84
CA TRP A 20 5.58 -5.52 2.54
C TRP A 20 5.11 -4.50 1.49
N ILE A 21 4.51 -4.96 0.38
CA ILE A 21 3.97 -4.07 -0.66
C ILE A 21 2.88 -3.15 -0.08
N VAL A 22 1.96 -3.72 0.71
CA VAL A 22 0.86 -2.98 1.33
C VAL A 22 1.40 -1.91 2.28
N ASN A 23 2.37 -2.23 3.14
CA ASN A 23 2.99 -1.28 4.05
C ASN A 23 3.65 -0.13 3.27
N VAL A 24 4.41 -0.45 2.22
CA VAL A 24 5.04 0.58 1.38
C VAL A 24 4.00 1.49 0.70
N ILE A 25 2.86 0.95 0.26
CA ILE A 25 1.79 1.74 -0.37
C ILE A 25 1.07 2.63 0.66
N ASN A 26 0.80 2.08 1.84
CA ASN A 26 0.02 2.70 2.90
C ASN A 26 0.80 3.79 3.62
N ASP A 27 2.10 3.60 3.84
CA ASP A 27 2.96 4.53 4.56
C ASP A 27 3.56 5.62 3.64
N LYS A 28 3.44 5.46 2.31
CA LYS A 28 3.91 6.47 1.35
C LYS A 28 3.14 7.78 1.50
N LEU A 29 3.89 8.87 1.76
CA LEU A 29 3.38 10.24 1.74
C LEU A 29 2.98 10.66 0.32
N ARG A 30 1.85 11.37 0.21
CA ARG A 30 1.28 11.80 -1.07
C ARG A 30 1.12 13.31 -1.11
N PRO A 31 1.66 14.02 -2.11
CA PRO A 31 1.50 15.47 -2.24
C PRO A 31 0.03 15.89 -2.29
N CYS A 32 -0.82 15.11 -2.99
CA CYS A 32 -2.26 15.37 -3.10
C CYS A 32 -3.04 15.18 -1.79
N LEU A 33 -2.42 14.62 -0.76
CA LEU A 33 -3.00 14.49 0.57
C LEU A 33 -2.40 15.51 1.55
N ASN A 34 -1.71 16.56 1.10
CA ASN A 34 -0.90 17.43 1.98
C ASN A 34 0.23 16.68 2.68
N TRP A 35 0.90 15.79 1.94
CA TRP A 35 2.08 15.06 2.40
C TRP A 35 1.85 14.13 3.61
N ILE A 36 0.62 13.65 3.81
CA ILE A 36 0.34 12.53 4.72
C ILE A 36 0.11 11.24 3.94
N SER A 37 0.16 10.13 4.67
CA SER A 37 0.02 8.79 4.10
C SER A 37 -1.46 8.43 3.92
N ALA A 38 -1.73 7.44 3.07
CA ALA A 38 -3.09 6.93 2.89
C ALA A 38 -3.64 6.32 4.19
N LYS A 39 -2.77 5.65 4.96
CA LYS A 39 -3.10 5.10 6.28
C LYS A 39 -3.54 6.18 7.26
N THR A 40 -2.79 7.28 7.36
CA THR A 40 -3.13 8.39 8.25
C THR A 40 -4.46 9.02 7.87
N MET A 41 -4.68 9.28 6.57
CA MET A 41 -5.97 9.79 6.09
C MET A 41 -7.14 8.88 6.43
N PHE A 42 -6.99 7.57 6.21
CA PHE A 42 -8.03 6.60 6.49
C PHE A 42 -8.42 6.59 7.98
N LEU A 43 -7.43 6.54 8.88
CA LEU A 43 -7.67 6.55 10.34
C LEU A 43 -8.33 7.84 10.83
N GLN A 44 -8.02 8.99 10.23
CA GLN A 44 -8.66 10.27 10.59
C GLN A 44 -10.13 10.33 10.18
N ASN A 45 -10.56 9.50 9.23
CA ASN A 45 -11.91 9.55 8.65
C ASN A 45 -12.81 8.38 9.08
N ILE A 46 -12.28 7.40 9.82
CA ILE A 46 -13.07 6.34 10.43
C ILE A 46 -13.42 6.75 11.85
N LYS A 47 -14.71 6.97 12.07
CA LYS A 47 -15.30 7.16 13.39
C LYS A 47 -15.70 5.81 13.99
#